data_AF-A0A1F7A3R1-F1
#
_entry.id   AF-A0A1F7A3R1-F1
#
_cell.length_a   1.000
_cell.length_b   1.000
_cell.length_c   1.000
_cell.angle_alpha   90.00
_cell.angle_beta   90.00
_cell.angle_gamma   90.00
#
_symmetry.space_group_name_H-M   'P 1'
#
loop_
_entity.id
_entity.type
_entity.pdbx_description
1 polymer ?
#
loop_
_entity_poly.entity_id
_entity_poly.type
_entity_poly.pdbx_seq_one_letter_code
_entity_poly.pdbx_strand_id
1 'polypeptide(L)'
;MLDAIFATKLGMTQAWSKSGKRLAVTKCKADDNLIVGQQDTSFTDKSSRTWNTNRQNILEVGFGIKKLNNMKKPLQQRLRKSGFTYGVKQIKGIHHTINEESPLKTGDFVSVNDVLAVGDVVKVQGTSKGRGFAGAVKRYGFHGGPATHGQSDRQRAVGSIGSGTYPGRVWKGKRMPGHFGMETKTVHGLVVLHINSETKEIWLSGPVPGSRTSIVKIQKTGGKRKIELDLDSVGLAVNNPASESEVTEETKIEQKAEEAETVEEVKEVETVEEVKEVEKVEEVKEVEKVEEVKEVEKVEEVKEETK
;
A
#
# COMPACT_ATOMS: atom_id res chain seq x y z
N MET A 1 10.04 -10.72 -15.44
CA MET A 1 9.00 -10.01 -14.63
C MET A 1 8.76 -8.63 -15.24
N LEU A 2 7.52 -8.13 -15.19
CA LEU A 2 7.14 -6.88 -15.85
C LEU A 2 7.48 -5.69 -14.93
N ASP A 3 8.13 -4.65 -15.47
CA ASP A 3 8.63 -3.53 -14.63
C ASP A 3 7.64 -2.39 -14.43
N ALA A 4 6.50 -2.43 -15.10
CA ALA A 4 5.57 -1.29 -15.15
C ALA A 4 4.11 -1.72 -15.10
N ILE A 5 3.29 -0.95 -14.42
CA ILE A 5 1.86 -1.20 -14.27
C ILE A 5 1.08 0.06 -14.63
N PHE A 6 -0.07 -0.09 -15.30
CA PHE A 6 -1.01 1.00 -15.51
C PHE A 6 -1.98 1.09 -14.32
N ALA A 7 -2.30 2.31 -13.93
CA ALA A 7 -3.21 2.61 -12.83
C ALA A 7 -4.05 3.86 -13.14
N THR A 8 -5.13 4.04 -12.40
CA THR A 8 -6.02 5.20 -12.45
C THR A 8 -5.83 6.05 -11.19
N LYS A 9 -5.51 7.33 -11.35
CA LYS A 9 -5.33 8.26 -10.23
C LYS A 9 -6.68 8.54 -9.53
N LEU A 10 -6.82 8.21 -8.25
CA LEU A 10 -8.03 8.45 -7.47
C LEU A 10 -8.04 9.81 -6.77
N GLY A 11 -6.92 10.23 -6.18
CA GLY A 11 -6.91 11.45 -5.39
C GLY A 11 -5.61 11.63 -4.62
N MET A 12 -5.52 12.73 -3.88
CA MET A 12 -4.42 12.97 -2.96
C MET A 12 -4.97 13.08 -1.54
N THR A 13 -4.25 12.47 -0.60
CA THR A 13 -4.51 12.52 0.83
C THR A 13 -3.19 12.78 1.56
N GLN A 14 -3.24 12.84 2.89
CA GLN A 14 -2.06 12.85 3.74
C GLN A 14 -1.98 11.53 4.50
N ALA A 15 -0.77 11.09 4.83
CA ALA A 15 -0.52 9.96 5.72
C ALA A 15 0.59 10.35 6.70
N TRP A 16 0.64 9.70 7.85
CA TRP A 16 1.69 9.91 8.84
C TRP A 16 2.72 8.79 8.75
N SER A 17 3.99 9.16 8.87
CA SER A 17 5.04 8.20 9.14
C SER A 17 5.06 7.88 10.64
N LYS A 18 5.52 6.69 11.03
CA LYS A 18 5.79 6.34 12.44
C LYS A 18 6.68 7.35 13.17
N SER A 19 7.50 8.10 12.41
CA SER A 19 8.33 9.20 12.92
C SER A 19 7.56 10.49 13.25
N GLY A 20 6.23 10.51 13.12
CA GLY A 20 5.40 11.71 13.30
C GLY A 20 5.47 12.71 12.14
N LYS A 21 6.11 12.37 11.01
CA LYS A 21 6.18 13.24 9.83
C LYS A 21 4.94 13.09 8.95
N ARG A 22 4.32 14.20 8.57
CA ARG A 22 3.22 14.24 7.61
C ARG A 22 3.72 14.11 6.16
N LEU A 23 3.23 13.12 5.43
CA LEU A 23 3.55 12.85 4.03
C LEU A 23 2.35 13.13 3.14
N ALA A 24 2.60 13.79 2.00
CA ALA A 24 1.59 13.92 0.95
C ALA A 24 1.56 12.64 0.11
N VAL A 25 0.37 12.04 -0.05
CA VAL A 25 0.20 10.74 -0.70
C VAL A 25 -0.79 10.86 -1.86
N THR A 26 -0.48 10.25 -2.99
CA THR A 26 -1.44 10.04 -4.08
C THR A 26 -1.94 8.60 -4.04
N LYS A 27 -3.27 8.44 -3.97
CA LYS A 27 -3.96 7.15 -4.14
C LYS A 27 -4.17 6.88 -5.62
N CYS A 28 -3.72 5.72 -6.08
CA CYS A 28 -3.91 5.21 -7.43
C CYS A 28 -4.58 3.84 -7.35
N LYS A 29 -5.60 3.59 -8.16
CA LYS A 29 -6.20 2.27 -8.30
C LYS A 29 -5.57 1.52 -9.47
N ALA A 30 -5.01 0.36 -9.23
CA ALA A 30 -4.47 -0.49 -10.29
C ALA A 30 -5.36 -1.72 -10.43
N ASP A 31 -6.39 -1.60 -11.27
CA ASP A 31 -7.17 -2.75 -11.70
C ASP A 31 -6.26 -3.77 -12.40
N ASP A 32 -6.76 -4.99 -12.60
CA ASP A 32 -5.97 -6.04 -13.26
C ASP A 32 -5.57 -5.59 -14.67
N ASN A 33 -4.31 -5.85 -15.01
CA ASN A 33 -3.75 -5.50 -16.30
C ASN A 33 -3.68 -6.74 -17.17
N LEU A 34 -4.41 -6.71 -18.28
CA LEU A 34 -4.63 -7.84 -19.17
C LEU A 34 -3.56 -7.85 -20.25
N ILE A 35 -2.88 -8.96 -20.47
CA ILE A 35 -1.94 -9.09 -21.58
C ILE A 35 -2.71 -9.51 -22.82
N VAL A 36 -2.88 -8.58 -23.75
CA VAL A 36 -3.70 -8.74 -24.98
C VAL A 36 -2.88 -9.29 -26.14
N GLY A 37 -1.57 -9.08 -26.11
CA GLY A 37 -0.68 -9.58 -27.13
C GLY A 37 0.77 -9.28 -26.86
N GLN A 38 1.61 -9.89 -27.66
CA GLN A 38 3.06 -9.81 -27.59
C GLN A 38 3.61 -9.52 -28.99
N GLN A 39 4.62 -8.66 -29.08
CA GLN A 39 5.34 -8.39 -30.32
C GLN A 39 6.84 -8.37 -30.07
N ASP A 40 7.55 -9.29 -30.70
CA ASP A 40 9.01 -9.31 -30.67
C ASP A 40 9.54 -8.23 -31.61
N THR A 41 10.36 -7.34 -31.05
CA THR A 41 10.97 -6.22 -31.77
C THR A 41 12.48 -6.26 -31.56
N SER A 42 13.24 -5.75 -32.53
CA SER A 42 14.66 -5.48 -32.33
C SER A 42 14.90 -3.98 -32.48
N PHE A 43 15.74 -3.43 -31.61
CA PHE A 43 16.13 -2.03 -31.66
C PHE A 43 17.65 -1.92 -31.67
N THR A 44 18.18 -1.14 -32.61
CA THR A 44 19.60 -0.82 -32.69
C THR A 44 19.90 0.41 -31.86
N ASP A 45 20.68 0.24 -30.78
CA ASP A 45 21.06 1.35 -29.92
C ASP A 45 22.19 2.19 -30.54
N LYS A 46 21.80 3.34 -31.08
CA LYS A 46 22.72 4.33 -31.68
C LYS A 46 23.50 5.14 -30.65
N SER A 47 23.20 5.02 -29.36
CA SER A 47 23.98 5.68 -28.30
C SER A 47 25.34 5.00 -28.10
N SER A 48 25.44 3.71 -28.44
CA SER A 48 26.70 2.95 -28.37
C SER A 48 27.48 3.10 -29.68
N ARG A 49 28.81 3.17 -29.58
CA ARG A 49 29.71 3.25 -30.75
C ARG A 49 29.66 1.98 -31.62
N THR A 50 29.22 0.87 -31.05
CA THR A 50 29.16 -0.46 -31.69
C THR A 50 27.80 -0.74 -32.35
N TRP A 51 26.82 0.16 -32.21
CA TRP A 51 25.45 0.00 -32.76
C TRP A 51 24.85 -1.39 -32.47
N ASN A 52 24.84 -1.78 -31.20
CA ASN A 52 24.33 -3.09 -30.79
C ASN A 52 22.82 -3.21 -31.06
N THR A 53 22.41 -4.33 -31.66
CA THR A 53 21.01 -4.68 -31.87
C THR A 53 20.49 -5.47 -30.66
N ASN A 54 19.63 -4.84 -29.87
CA ASN A 54 19.01 -5.47 -28.71
C ASN A 54 17.62 -5.99 -29.10
N ARG A 55 17.34 -7.26 -28.77
CA ARG A 55 15.99 -7.83 -28.91
C ARG A 55 15.16 -7.45 -27.69
N GLN A 56 13.96 -6.94 -27.92
CA GLN A 56 13.02 -6.56 -26.88
C GLN A 56 11.65 -7.10 -27.22
N ASN A 57 10.89 -7.39 -26.19
CA ASN A 57 9.52 -7.80 -26.34
C ASN A 57 8.60 -6.64 -25.96
N ILE A 58 7.64 -6.30 -26.81
CA ILE A 58 6.60 -5.31 -26.50
C ILE A 58 5.35 -6.07 -26.08
N LEU A 59 5.01 -5.96 -24.80
CA LEU A 59 3.76 -6.51 -24.27
C LEU A 59 2.66 -5.46 -24.40
N GLU A 60 1.60 -5.81 -25.12
CA GLU A 60 0.39 -5.00 -25.19
C GLU A 60 -0.48 -5.26 -23.96
N VAL A 61 -0.52 -4.28 -23.07
CA VAL A 61 -1.27 -4.36 -21.83
C VAL A 61 -2.55 -3.53 -21.95
N GLY A 62 -3.68 -4.21 -21.76
CA GLY A 62 -5.00 -3.63 -21.66
C GLY A 62 -5.37 -3.34 -20.21
N PHE A 63 -5.97 -2.18 -19.95
CA PHE A 63 -6.35 -1.78 -18.59
C PHE A 63 -7.65 -0.96 -18.57
N GLY A 64 -8.30 -0.99 -17.42
CA GLY A 64 -9.61 -0.40 -17.17
C GLY A 64 -10.75 -1.23 -17.76
N ILE A 65 -11.86 -1.33 -17.03
CA ILE A 65 -12.97 -2.23 -17.37
C ILE A 65 -13.96 -1.55 -18.32
N LYS A 66 -14.37 -2.26 -19.38
CA LYS A 66 -15.42 -1.83 -20.32
C LYS A 66 -16.26 -3.03 -20.75
N LYS A 67 -17.57 -2.83 -20.98
CA LYS A 67 -18.41 -3.87 -21.59
C LYS A 67 -17.89 -4.20 -22.99
N LEU A 68 -17.78 -5.49 -23.30
CA LEU A 68 -17.21 -5.97 -24.56
C LEU A 68 -17.99 -5.47 -25.79
N ASN A 69 -19.32 -5.35 -25.67
CA ASN A 69 -20.20 -4.84 -26.72
C ASN A 69 -19.97 -3.34 -27.03
N ASN A 70 -19.36 -2.58 -26.12
CA ASN A 70 -19.05 -1.18 -26.33
C ASN A 70 -17.67 -0.99 -27.02
N MET A 71 -17.00 -2.06 -27.41
CA MET A 71 -15.73 -2.02 -28.15
C MET A 71 -15.95 -2.21 -29.64
N LYS A 72 -14.99 -1.73 -30.45
CA LYS A 72 -15.00 -1.97 -31.90
C LYS A 72 -14.78 -3.46 -32.18
N LYS A 73 -15.46 -4.01 -33.19
CA LYS A 73 -15.41 -5.45 -33.55
C LYS A 73 -13.99 -6.06 -33.63
N PRO A 74 -12.97 -5.39 -34.23
CA PRO A 74 -11.62 -5.98 -34.30
C PRO A 74 -10.99 -6.18 -32.92
N LEU A 75 -11.11 -5.20 -32.02
CA LEU A 75 -10.58 -5.29 -30.65
C LEU A 75 -11.35 -6.33 -29.82
N GLN A 76 -12.66 -6.40 -30.01
CA GLN A 76 -13.50 -7.40 -29.36
C GLN A 76 -13.09 -8.83 -29.75
N GLN A 77 -12.87 -9.10 -31.03
CA GLN A 77 -12.41 -10.41 -31.50
C GLN A 77 -11.02 -10.74 -30.95
N ARG A 78 -10.11 -9.76 -30.90
CA ARG A 78 -8.77 -9.93 -30.32
C ARG A 78 -8.83 -10.35 -28.84
N LEU A 79 -9.65 -9.66 -28.03
CA LEU A 79 -9.81 -9.96 -26.61
C LEU A 79 -10.50 -11.30 -26.35
N ARG A 80 -11.45 -11.69 -27.21
CA ARG A 80 -12.07 -13.02 -27.16
C ARG A 80 -11.07 -14.13 -27.45
N LYS A 81 -10.18 -13.93 -28.43
CA LYS A 81 -9.10 -14.89 -28.74
C LYS A 81 -8.11 -15.06 -27.59
N SER A 82 -7.86 -14.01 -26.82
CA SER A 82 -7.03 -14.08 -25.61
C SER A 82 -7.77 -14.59 -24.37
N GLY A 83 -9.04 -15.02 -24.49
CA GLY A 83 -9.79 -15.64 -23.40
C GLY A 83 -10.47 -14.69 -22.41
N PHE A 84 -10.49 -13.38 -22.66
CA PHE A 84 -11.05 -12.41 -21.72
C PHE A 84 -12.57 -12.24 -21.86
N THR A 85 -13.26 -12.21 -20.71
CA THR A 85 -14.73 -12.08 -20.63
C THR A 85 -15.20 -10.63 -20.71
N TYR A 86 -14.38 -9.66 -20.28
CA TYR A 86 -14.67 -8.23 -20.33
C TYR A 86 -13.71 -7.48 -21.27
N GLY A 87 -14.15 -6.30 -21.71
CA GLY A 87 -13.38 -5.41 -22.57
C GLY A 87 -12.47 -4.48 -21.79
N VAL A 88 -11.46 -3.91 -22.45
CA VAL A 88 -10.54 -2.93 -21.86
C VAL A 88 -10.82 -1.51 -22.33
N LYS A 89 -10.56 -0.52 -21.47
CA LYS A 89 -10.76 0.91 -21.80
C LYS A 89 -9.64 1.42 -22.71
N GLN A 90 -8.40 1.03 -22.45
CA GLN A 90 -7.23 1.40 -23.22
C GLN A 90 -6.24 0.24 -23.31
N ILE A 91 -5.42 0.26 -24.37
CA ILE A 91 -4.33 -0.68 -24.60
C ILE A 91 -3.07 0.14 -24.82
N LYS A 92 -1.98 -0.24 -24.16
CA LYS A 92 -0.67 0.42 -24.28
C LYS A 92 0.45 -0.62 -24.27
N GLY A 93 1.50 -0.34 -25.05
CA GLY A 93 2.71 -1.16 -25.06
C GLY A 93 3.61 -0.87 -23.87
N ILE A 94 4.15 -1.92 -23.27
CA ILE A 94 5.25 -1.87 -22.31
C ILE A 94 6.44 -2.60 -22.93
N HIS A 95 7.58 -1.92 -22.98
CA HIS A 95 8.84 -2.55 -23.33
C HIS A 95 9.26 -3.46 -22.20
N HIS A 96 9.45 -4.74 -22.52
CA HIS A 96 9.96 -5.76 -21.64
C HIS A 96 11.29 -6.26 -22.22
N THR A 97 12.35 -6.14 -21.45
CA THR A 97 13.62 -6.77 -21.81
C THR A 97 13.44 -8.27 -21.69
N ILE A 98 13.85 -9.01 -22.73
CA ILE A 98 13.78 -10.46 -22.75
C ILE A 98 14.84 -10.96 -21.77
N ASN A 99 14.48 -11.10 -20.50
CA ASN A 99 15.19 -11.95 -19.55
C ASN A 99 14.42 -13.27 -19.49
N GLU A 100 15.14 -14.38 -19.62
CA GLU A 100 14.60 -15.74 -19.83
C GLU A 100 13.72 -16.26 -18.68
N GLU A 101 13.66 -15.56 -17.53
CA GLU A 101 13.13 -16.10 -16.28
C GLU A 101 11.59 -16.12 -16.13
N SER A 102 10.79 -15.48 -17.00
CA SER A 102 9.32 -15.67 -16.96
C SER A 102 8.60 -15.11 -18.20
N PRO A 103 8.26 -15.95 -19.21
CA PRO A 103 7.47 -15.50 -20.34
C PRO A 103 5.99 -15.33 -19.94
N LEU A 104 5.58 -14.08 -19.73
CA LEU A 104 4.17 -13.72 -19.62
C LEU A 104 3.47 -14.02 -20.95
N LYS A 105 2.37 -14.79 -20.91
CA LYS A 105 1.62 -15.21 -22.08
C LYS A 105 0.45 -14.28 -22.36
N THR A 106 -0.03 -14.33 -23.60
CA THR A 106 -1.28 -13.65 -23.97
C THR A 106 -2.45 -14.33 -23.26
N GLY A 107 -3.29 -13.56 -22.57
CA GLY A 107 -4.37 -14.08 -21.73
C GLY A 107 -4.10 -14.00 -20.22
N ASP A 108 -2.86 -13.71 -19.82
CA ASP A 108 -2.52 -13.60 -18.40
C ASP A 108 -3.01 -12.27 -17.80
N PHE A 109 -3.32 -12.31 -16.50
CA PHE A 109 -3.59 -11.14 -15.67
C PHE A 109 -2.35 -10.78 -14.87
N VAL A 110 -2.01 -9.50 -14.84
CA VAL A 110 -0.92 -8.96 -14.03
C VAL A 110 -1.53 -8.16 -12.89
N SER A 111 -1.31 -8.62 -11.66
CA SER A 111 -1.71 -7.93 -10.45
C SER A 111 -0.62 -6.96 -9.98
N VAL A 112 -0.97 -6.10 -9.03
CA VAL A 112 -0.06 -5.08 -8.49
C VAL A 112 1.14 -5.70 -7.77
N ASN A 113 0.89 -6.74 -6.97
CA ASN A 113 1.89 -7.40 -6.15
C ASN A 113 2.98 -8.10 -6.97
N ASP A 114 2.66 -8.49 -8.20
CA ASP A 114 3.62 -9.15 -9.11
C ASP A 114 4.66 -8.16 -9.67
N VAL A 115 4.38 -6.86 -9.62
CA VAL A 115 5.19 -5.81 -10.26
C VAL A 115 5.85 -4.88 -9.26
N LEU A 116 5.14 -4.53 -8.18
CA LEU A 116 5.58 -3.52 -7.21
C LEU A 116 5.58 -4.11 -5.80
N ALA A 117 6.62 -3.76 -5.03
CA ALA A 117 6.67 -3.98 -3.60
C ALA A 117 6.67 -2.66 -2.84
N VAL A 118 6.26 -2.70 -1.57
CA VAL A 118 6.37 -1.54 -0.66
C VAL A 118 7.84 -1.14 -0.52
N GLY A 119 8.12 0.16 -0.60
CA GLY A 119 9.45 0.73 -0.56
C GLY A 119 10.16 0.83 -1.91
N ASP A 120 9.58 0.32 -3.00
CA ASP A 120 10.16 0.48 -4.34
C ASP A 120 10.12 1.95 -4.79
N VAL A 121 11.20 2.39 -5.45
CA VAL A 121 11.29 3.70 -6.11
C VAL A 121 10.80 3.58 -7.54
N VAL A 122 9.79 4.39 -7.86
CA VAL A 122 9.10 4.38 -9.14
C VAL A 122 9.19 5.72 -9.85
N LYS A 123 9.10 5.66 -11.17
CA LYS A 123 8.81 6.80 -12.04
C LYS A 123 7.37 6.67 -12.52
N VAL A 124 6.63 7.78 -12.50
CA VAL A 124 5.22 7.80 -12.88
C VAL A 124 5.03 8.73 -14.05
N GLN A 125 4.52 8.18 -15.15
CA GLN A 125 4.25 8.88 -16.39
C GLN A 125 2.75 9.04 -16.59
N GLY A 126 2.31 10.22 -16.98
CA GLY A 126 0.90 10.48 -17.24
C GLY A 126 0.68 11.75 -18.04
N THR A 127 -0.55 11.92 -18.53
CA THR A 127 -0.93 13.12 -19.27
C THR A 127 -1.22 14.26 -18.28
N SER A 128 -0.49 15.37 -18.42
CA SER A 128 -0.67 16.57 -17.61
C SER A 128 -2.03 17.23 -17.85
N LYS A 129 -2.55 17.94 -16.83
CA LYS A 129 -3.80 18.70 -16.95
C LYS A 129 -3.68 19.76 -18.05
N GLY A 130 -4.64 19.81 -18.97
CA GLY A 130 -4.74 20.85 -19.98
C GLY A 130 -5.06 22.21 -19.36
N ARG A 131 -4.47 23.28 -19.91
CA ARG A 131 -4.67 24.67 -19.48
C ARG A 131 -5.09 25.59 -20.63
N GLY A 132 -5.44 25.02 -21.79
CA GLY A 132 -5.85 25.73 -23.00
C GLY A 132 -4.71 26.54 -23.62
N PHE A 133 -5.07 27.60 -24.35
CA PHE A 133 -4.09 28.58 -24.84
C PHE A 133 -3.57 29.42 -23.66
N ALA A 134 -2.28 29.28 -23.35
CA ALA A 134 -1.63 30.01 -22.26
C ALA A 134 -0.69 31.09 -22.80
N GLY A 135 -0.78 32.28 -22.21
CA GLY A 135 0.19 33.37 -22.42
C GLY A 135 1.60 33.00 -21.95
N ALA A 136 2.61 33.75 -22.40
CA ALA A 136 4.02 33.46 -22.11
C ALA A 136 4.35 33.47 -20.61
N VAL A 137 3.68 34.33 -19.83
CA VAL A 137 3.82 34.37 -18.36
C VAL A 137 3.44 33.03 -17.72
N LYS A 138 2.27 32.48 -18.05
CA LYS A 138 1.79 31.21 -17.45
C LYS A 138 2.51 29.99 -18.02
N ARG A 139 2.87 30.01 -19.30
CA ARG A 139 3.48 28.86 -19.99
C ARG A 139 4.97 28.70 -19.70
N TYR A 140 5.71 29.81 -19.60
CA TYR A 140 7.17 29.80 -19.49
C TYR A 140 7.71 30.62 -18.31
N GLY A 141 6.86 31.22 -17.48
CA GLY A 141 7.29 32.02 -16.33
C GLY A 141 7.93 33.36 -16.72
N PHE A 142 7.50 33.98 -17.83
CA PHE A 142 7.99 35.30 -18.22
C PHE A 142 7.56 36.36 -17.18
N HIS A 143 8.45 37.30 -16.86
CA HIS A 143 8.20 38.33 -15.84
C HIS A 143 7.15 39.36 -16.29
N GLY A 144 7.10 39.70 -17.58
CA GLY A 144 6.27 40.79 -18.10
C GLY A 144 6.94 42.16 -17.94
N GLY A 145 6.21 43.22 -18.28
CA GLY A 145 6.62 44.61 -18.07
C GLY A 145 6.13 45.15 -16.72
N PRO A 146 6.59 46.35 -16.32
CA PRO A 146 6.06 47.04 -15.14
C PRO A 146 4.56 47.31 -15.30
N ALA A 147 3.83 47.34 -14.18
CA ALA A 147 2.40 47.63 -14.15
C ALA A 147 2.09 49.14 -14.24
N THR A 148 2.98 49.97 -13.73
CA THR A 148 2.86 51.44 -13.65
C THR A 148 4.01 52.11 -14.42
N HIS A 149 4.27 53.40 -14.18
CA HIS A 149 5.36 54.19 -14.79
C HIS A 149 5.31 54.26 -16.32
N GLY A 150 4.14 54.61 -16.87
CA GLY A 150 3.97 54.85 -18.31
C GLY A 150 3.84 53.58 -19.16
N GLN A 151 3.66 52.41 -18.54
CA GLN A 151 3.27 51.21 -19.28
C GLN A 151 1.88 51.41 -19.91
N SER A 152 1.76 51.17 -21.22
CA SER A 152 0.49 51.28 -21.94
C SER A 152 -0.33 49.99 -21.86
N ASP A 153 0.00 48.98 -22.67
CA ASP A 153 -0.80 47.74 -22.83
C ASP A 153 0.04 46.45 -22.71
N ARG A 154 1.34 46.56 -22.44
CA ARG A 154 2.29 45.44 -22.58
C ARG A 154 2.70 44.77 -21.27
N GLN A 155 1.95 44.96 -20.20
CA GLN A 155 2.29 44.42 -18.88
C GLN A 155 2.56 42.90 -18.91
N ARG A 156 1.81 42.13 -19.72
CA ARG A 156 1.98 40.67 -19.86
C ARG A 156 2.46 40.24 -21.25
N ALA A 157 3.02 41.17 -22.03
CA ALA A 157 3.52 40.89 -23.36
C ALA A 157 4.79 40.02 -23.32
N VAL A 158 5.12 39.42 -24.47
CA VAL A 158 6.28 38.53 -24.63
C VAL A 158 7.61 39.31 -24.61
N GLY A 159 7.57 40.62 -24.88
CA GLY A 159 8.77 41.43 -25.09
C GLY A 159 9.40 41.19 -26.46
N SER A 160 10.71 41.44 -26.58
CA SER A 160 11.42 41.24 -27.84
C SER A 160 11.54 39.76 -28.22
N ILE A 161 11.21 39.46 -29.49
CA ILE A 161 11.23 38.10 -30.03
C ILE A 161 12.52 37.75 -30.78
N GLY A 162 13.39 38.72 -31.07
CA GLY A 162 14.63 38.53 -31.83
C GLY A 162 15.51 39.77 -31.90
N SER A 163 16.66 39.61 -32.56
CA SER A 163 17.61 40.69 -32.87
C SER A 163 17.29 41.32 -34.23
N GLY A 164 17.84 42.51 -34.52
CA GLY A 164 17.65 43.24 -35.78
C GLY A 164 18.37 42.60 -36.99
N THR A 165 19.48 43.18 -37.42
CA THR A 165 20.12 42.91 -38.72
C THR A 165 20.52 41.45 -38.95
N TYR A 166 21.16 40.81 -37.97
CA TYR A 166 21.48 39.38 -38.01
C TYR A 166 20.83 38.70 -36.80
N PRO A 167 20.00 37.65 -36.96
CA PRO A 167 19.77 36.79 -38.14
C PRO A 167 18.58 37.18 -39.04
N GLY A 168 17.91 38.31 -38.81
CA GLY A 168 16.75 38.75 -39.61
C GLY A 168 15.51 37.84 -39.53
N ARG A 169 15.46 36.91 -38.58
CA ARG A 169 14.35 35.97 -38.37
C ARG A 169 14.24 35.55 -36.91
N VAL A 170 13.09 35.00 -36.53
CA VAL A 170 12.91 34.36 -35.22
C VAL A 170 13.49 32.95 -35.24
N TRP A 171 14.33 32.63 -34.25
CA TRP A 171 14.90 31.28 -34.11
C TRP A 171 13.82 30.22 -33.82
N LYS A 172 14.00 29.02 -34.37
CA LYS A 172 13.15 27.86 -34.05
C LYS A 172 13.22 27.55 -32.55
N GLY A 173 12.10 27.20 -31.95
CA GLY A 173 12.01 26.94 -30.51
C GLY A 173 11.93 28.19 -29.63
N LYS A 174 11.82 29.40 -30.21
CA LYS A 174 11.55 30.62 -29.44
C LYS A 174 10.25 30.44 -28.63
N ARG A 175 10.33 30.71 -27.34
CA ARG A 175 9.22 30.58 -26.39
C ARG A 175 8.15 31.63 -26.68
N MET A 176 6.97 31.17 -27.09
CA MET A 176 5.80 32.00 -27.41
C MET A 176 4.49 31.43 -26.82
N PRO A 177 3.45 32.26 -26.61
CA PRO A 177 2.13 31.79 -26.18
C PRO A 177 1.60 30.62 -27.02
N GLY A 178 0.79 29.76 -26.42
CA GLY A 178 0.24 28.61 -27.13
C GLY A 178 -0.43 27.60 -26.20
N HIS A 179 -0.86 26.47 -26.76
CA HIS A 179 -1.47 25.39 -25.98
C HIS A 179 -0.51 24.89 -24.88
N PHE A 180 -1.01 24.78 -23.65
CA PHE A 180 -0.23 24.35 -22.49
C PHE A 180 -0.92 23.22 -21.73
N GLY A 181 -0.15 22.19 -21.40
CA GLY A 181 -0.66 20.96 -20.78
C GLY A 181 -1.12 19.94 -21.82
N MET A 182 -1.79 18.88 -21.37
CA MET A 182 -2.11 17.69 -22.19
C MET A 182 -0.86 16.99 -22.77
N GLU A 183 0.32 17.33 -22.26
CA GLU A 183 1.58 16.69 -22.61
C GLU A 183 1.84 15.54 -21.65
N THR A 184 2.56 14.52 -22.14
CA THR A 184 3.04 13.42 -21.29
C THR A 184 4.19 13.92 -20.42
N LYS A 185 4.06 13.81 -19.11
CA LYS A 185 5.11 14.17 -18.14
C LYS A 185 5.43 12.96 -17.28
N THR A 186 6.70 12.85 -16.90
CA THR A 186 7.20 11.79 -16.03
C THR A 186 7.75 12.43 -14.76
N VAL A 187 7.31 11.94 -13.61
CA VAL A 187 7.83 12.32 -12.29
C VAL A 187 8.67 11.15 -11.80
N HIS A 188 9.91 11.43 -11.39
CA HIS A 188 10.87 10.44 -10.93
C HIS A 188 11.02 10.47 -9.41
N GLY A 189 11.43 9.33 -8.83
CA GLY A 189 11.81 9.27 -7.42
C GLY A 189 10.64 9.20 -6.44
N LEU A 190 9.44 8.82 -6.89
CA LEU A 190 8.31 8.57 -6.01
C LEU A 190 8.50 7.21 -5.34
N VAL A 191 8.04 7.07 -4.10
CA VAL A 191 8.17 5.83 -3.31
C VAL A 191 6.80 5.19 -3.15
N VAL A 192 6.72 3.87 -3.31
CA VAL A 192 5.52 3.09 -2.98
C VAL A 192 5.44 2.94 -1.47
N LEU A 193 4.43 3.54 -0.85
CA LEU A 193 4.27 3.57 0.61
C LEU A 193 3.42 2.42 1.13
N HIS A 194 2.39 2.05 0.39
CA HIS A 194 1.46 0.98 0.76
C HIS A 194 0.79 0.42 -0.49
N ILE A 195 0.48 -0.87 -0.46
CA ILE A 195 -0.27 -1.59 -1.48
C ILE A 195 -1.36 -2.38 -0.75
N ASN A 196 -2.62 -2.17 -1.13
CA ASN A 196 -3.73 -2.96 -0.65
C ASN A 196 -4.24 -3.86 -1.78
N SER A 197 -4.12 -5.16 -1.59
CA SER A 197 -4.48 -6.19 -2.58
C SER A 197 -5.99 -6.33 -2.79
N GLU A 198 -6.79 -6.12 -1.74
CA GLU A 198 -8.24 -6.28 -1.77
C GLU A 198 -8.91 -5.14 -2.54
N THR A 199 -8.54 -3.91 -2.20
CA THR A 199 -9.06 -2.70 -2.86
C THR A 199 -8.31 -2.35 -4.15
N LYS A 200 -7.17 -3.02 -4.41
CA LYS A 200 -6.25 -2.78 -5.52
C LYS A 200 -5.75 -1.33 -5.56
N GLU A 201 -5.51 -0.77 -4.38
CA GLU A 201 -5.01 0.59 -4.20
C GLU A 201 -3.50 0.61 -3.98
N ILE A 202 -2.84 1.57 -4.62
CA ILE A 202 -1.43 1.88 -4.50
C ILE A 202 -1.29 3.29 -3.96
N TRP A 203 -0.50 3.43 -2.91
CA TRP A 203 -0.21 4.72 -2.30
C TRP A 203 1.20 5.15 -2.65
N LEU A 204 1.30 6.27 -3.35
CA LEU A 204 2.57 6.83 -3.79
C LEU A 204 2.91 8.09 -2.99
N SER A 205 4.16 8.22 -2.59
CA SER A 205 4.68 9.44 -1.98
C SER A 205 4.73 10.57 -3.02
N GLY A 206 4.01 11.67 -2.79
CA GLY A 206 4.07 12.89 -3.59
C GLY A 206 3.03 13.01 -4.73
N PRO A 207 3.16 14.05 -5.57
CA PRO A 207 2.20 14.37 -6.62
C PRO A 207 2.44 13.58 -7.91
N VAL A 208 1.34 13.10 -8.50
CA VAL A 208 1.32 12.38 -9.78
C VAL A 208 0.74 13.27 -10.89
N PRO A 209 1.23 13.20 -12.15
CA PRO A 209 0.66 13.97 -13.26
C PRO A 209 -0.81 13.61 -13.54
N GLY A 210 -1.57 14.59 -14.04
CA GLY A 210 -2.95 14.39 -14.49
C GLY A 210 -4.04 14.72 -13.45
N SER A 211 -5.28 14.70 -13.93
CA SER A 211 -6.49 14.92 -13.13
C SER A 211 -6.88 13.69 -12.32
N ARG A 212 -7.88 13.84 -11.44
CA ARG A 212 -8.61 12.68 -10.93
C ARG A 212 -9.11 11.85 -12.10
N THR A 213 -9.13 10.52 -11.92
CA THR A 213 -9.47 9.48 -12.90
C THR A 213 -8.58 9.41 -14.16
N SER A 214 -7.47 10.17 -14.18
CA SER A 214 -6.49 10.06 -15.26
C SER A 214 -5.68 8.78 -15.13
N ILE A 215 -5.23 8.29 -16.27
CA ILE A 215 -4.43 7.07 -16.37
C ILE A 215 -2.96 7.42 -16.23
N VAL A 216 -2.26 6.61 -15.46
CA VAL A 216 -0.84 6.75 -15.17
C VAL A 216 -0.13 5.42 -15.36
N LYS A 217 1.10 5.49 -15.87
CA LYS A 217 2.02 4.36 -15.99
C LYS A 217 3.04 4.48 -14.85
N ILE A 218 3.05 3.52 -13.94
CA ILE A 218 3.99 3.43 -12.84
C ILE A 218 5.06 2.43 -13.27
N GLN A 219 6.34 2.81 -13.27
CA GLN A 219 7.45 1.94 -13.66
C GLN A 219 8.52 1.93 -12.57
N LYS A 220 9.00 0.74 -12.21
CA LYS A 220 10.11 0.54 -11.29
C LYS A 220 11.42 1.06 -11.89
N THR A 221 12.22 1.74 -11.06
CA THR A 221 13.53 2.29 -11.49
C THR A 221 14.72 1.54 -10.86
N GLY A 222 14.49 0.71 -9.84
CA GLY A 222 15.51 -0.18 -9.24
C GLY A 222 16.02 0.24 -7.85
N GLY A 223 15.74 1.47 -7.41
CA GLY A 223 16.03 1.90 -6.03
C GLY A 223 14.98 1.43 -5.04
N LYS A 224 15.37 1.19 -3.78
CA LYS A 224 14.46 0.98 -2.65
C LYS A 224 14.68 2.07 -1.60
N ARG A 225 13.58 2.59 -1.03
CA ARG A 225 13.58 3.54 0.07
C ARG A 225 12.51 3.12 1.06
N LYS A 226 12.93 2.77 2.28
CA LYS A 226 12.00 2.37 3.33
C LYS A 226 11.41 3.63 3.98
N ILE A 227 10.11 3.82 3.84
CA ILE A 227 9.34 4.84 4.57
C ILE A 227 8.21 4.10 5.24
N GLU A 228 8.27 3.98 6.56
CA GLU A 228 7.23 3.29 7.33
C GLU A 228 6.08 4.24 7.62
N LEU A 229 4.88 3.82 7.22
CA LEU A 229 3.64 4.48 7.56
C LEU A 229 3.11 3.99 8.91
N ASP A 230 2.46 4.90 9.60
CA ASP A 230 1.59 4.59 10.74
C ASP A 230 0.20 4.27 10.19
N LEU A 231 -0.16 2.98 10.13
CA LEU A 231 -1.39 2.51 9.47
C LEU A 231 -2.65 2.86 10.26
N ASP A 232 -2.55 2.90 11.60
CA ASP A 232 -3.66 3.16 12.51
C ASP A 232 -4.19 4.58 12.33
N SER A 233 -3.27 5.54 12.19
CA SER A 233 -3.59 6.96 11.98
C SER A 233 -4.34 7.24 10.67
N VAL A 234 -4.24 6.38 9.66
CA VAL A 234 -4.81 6.61 8.32
C VAL A 234 -6.19 5.94 8.16
N GLY A 235 -6.68 5.25 9.19
CA GLY A 235 -7.97 4.55 9.14
C GLY A 235 -7.96 3.36 8.17
N LEU A 236 -6.77 2.87 7.79
CA LEU A 236 -6.59 1.53 7.22
C LEU A 236 -6.27 0.60 8.39
N ALA A 237 -7.20 0.53 9.34
CA ALA A 237 -7.20 -0.57 10.28
C ALA A 237 -7.32 -1.84 9.43
N VAL A 238 -6.29 -2.68 9.49
CA VAL A 238 -6.42 -4.05 9.05
C VAL A 238 -7.45 -4.63 10.00
N ASN A 239 -8.68 -4.85 9.54
CA ASN A 239 -9.56 -5.80 10.20
C ASN A 239 -8.91 -7.16 9.98
N ASN A 240 -7.90 -7.46 10.78
CA ASN A 240 -7.31 -8.77 10.85
C ASN A 240 -8.10 -9.51 11.92
N PRO A 241 -9.10 -10.35 11.56
CA PRO A 241 -9.75 -11.19 12.56
C PRO A 241 -8.77 -12.18 13.22
N ALA A 242 -7.53 -12.29 12.72
CA ALA A 242 -6.49 -13.15 13.27
C ALA A 242 -5.73 -12.54 14.47
N SER A 243 -5.66 -11.20 14.61
CA SER A 243 -4.98 -10.60 15.77
C SER A 243 -5.88 -10.45 17.00
N GLU A 244 -7.21 -10.53 16.82
CA GLU A 244 -8.12 -10.64 17.96
C GLU A 244 -8.15 -12.07 18.53
N SER A 245 -7.93 -13.10 17.70
CA SER A 245 -7.82 -14.50 18.17
C SER A 245 -6.52 -14.79 18.89
N GLU A 246 -5.39 -14.23 18.45
CA GLU A 246 -4.10 -14.41 19.14
C GLU A 246 -4.05 -13.65 20.46
N VAL A 247 -4.61 -12.43 20.53
CA VAL A 247 -4.68 -11.67 21.80
C VAL A 247 -5.72 -12.25 22.76
N THR A 248 -6.81 -12.86 22.28
CA THR A 248 -7.77 -13.57 23.17
C THR A 248 -7.28 -14.95 23.60
N GLU A 249 -6.36 -15.58 22.87
CA GLU A 249 -5.69 -16.80 23.33
C GLU A 249 -4.55 -16.48 24.31
N GLU A 250 -3.74 -15.45 24.06
CA GLU A 250 -2.69 -15.01 24.99
C GLU A 250 -3.28 -14.45 26.30
N THR A 251 -4.35 -13.65 26.24
CA THR A 251 -5.04 -13.19 27.47
C THR A 251 -5.79 -14.30 28.20
N LYS A 252 -6.24 -15.37 27.53
CA LYS A 252 -6.79 -16.56 28.20
C LYS A 252 -5.70 -17.46 28.78
N ILE A 253 -4.50 -17.47 28.22
CA ILE A 253 -3.36 -18.21 28.77
C ILE A 253 -2.77 -17.46 29.96
N GLU A 254 -2.69 -16.12 29.90
CA GLU A 254 -2.25 -15.27 31.02
C GLU A 254 -3.27 -15.27 32.17
N GLN A 255 -4.58 -15.18 31.90
CA GLN A 255 -5.60 -15.29 32.96
C GLN A 255 -5.66 -16.69 33.59
N LYS A 256 -5.34 -17.74 32.83
CA LYS A 256 -5.27 -19.11 33.36
C LYS A 256 -3.94 -19.43 34.05
N ALA A 257 -2.90 -18.63 33.80
CA ALA A 257 -1.63 -18.68 34.52
C ALA A 257 -1.70 -17.86 35.82
N GLU A 258 -2.36 -16.69 35.84
CA GLU A 258 -2.64 -15.94 37.07
C GLU A 258 -3.66 -16.67 37.98
N GLU A 259 -4.66 -17.37 37.42
CA GLU A 259 -5.53 -18.26 38.22
C GLU A 259 -4.80 -19.54 38.69
N ALA A 260 -3.69 -19.95 38.07
CA ALA A 260 -2.89 -21.09 38.52
C ALA A 260 -1.88 -20.68 39.62
N GLU A 261 -1.25 -19.51 39.49
CA GLU A 261 -0.35 -18.96 40.52
C GLU A 261 -1.11 -18.51 41.78
N THR A 262 -2.31 -17.95 41.65
CA THR A 262 -3.16 -17.64 42.82
C THR A 262 -3.72 -18.89 43.50
N VAL A 263 -3.88 -20.01 42.78
CA VAL A 263 -4.28 -21.30 43.39
C VAL A 263 -3.08 -22.03 44.02
N GLU A 264 -1.85 -21.83 43.54
CA GLU A 264 -0.64 -22.35 44.20
C GLU A 264 -0.26 -21.54 45.46
N GLU A 265 -0.40 -20.21 45.44
CA GLU A 265 -0.19 -19.38 46.66
C GLU A 265 -1.27 -19.63 47.72
N VAL A 266 -2.54 -19.87 47.34
CA VAL A 266 -3.59 -20.21 48.31
C VAL A 266 -3.43 -21.63 48.87
N LYS A 267 -2.91 -22.59 48.08
CA LYS A 267 -2.62 -23.96 48.57
C LYS A 267 -1.40 -24.02 49.50
N GLU A 268 -0.38 -23.18 49.30
CA GLU A 268 0.75 -23.09 50.24
C GLU A 268 0.35 -22.39 51.57
N VAL A 269 -0.68 -21.54 51.57
CA VAL A 269 -1.20 -20.92 52.80
C VAL A 269 -2.18 -21.84 53.52
N GLU A 270 -3.07 -22.54 52.81
CA GLU A 270 -4.01 -23.52 53.42
C GLU A 270 -3.28 -24.73 54.03
N THR A 271 -2.15 -25.18 53.45
CA THR A 271 -1.34 -26.27 54.03
C THR A 271 -0.58 -25.86 55.30
N VAL A 272 -0.35 -24.56 55.55
CA VAL A 272 0.27 -24.07 56.78
C VAL A 272 -0.78 -23.81 57.89
N GLU A 273 -2.03 -23.53 57.53
CA GLU A 273 -3.14 -23.44 58.48
C GLU A 273 -3.70 -24.81 58.88
N GLU A 274 -3.81 -25.78 57.96
CA GLU A 274 -4.24 -27.15 58.30
C GLU A 274 -3.23 -27.88 59.21
N VAL A 275 -1.92 -27.66 59.06
CA VAL A 275 -0.92 -28.29 59.94
C VAL A 275 -0.95 -27.70 61.37
N LYS A 276 -1.36 -26.43 61.53
CA LYS A 276 -1.52 -25.80 62.86
C LYS A 276 -2.84 -26.12 63.55
N GLU A 277 -3.89 -26.47 62.81
CA GLU A 277 -5.14 -26.98 63.39
C GLU A 277 -5.05 -28.46 63.74
N VAL A 278 -4.29 -29.28 63.01
CA VAL A 278 -4.11 -30.71 63.35
C VAL A 278 -3.29 -30.89 64.64
N GLU A 279 -2.23 -30.11 64.89
CA GLU A 279 -1.48 -30.18 66.16
C GLU A 279 -2.32 -29.75 67.38
N LYS A 280 -3.28 -28.83 67.21
CA LYS A 280 -4.21 -28.44 68.31
C LYS A 280 -5.35 -29.43 68.53
N VAL A 281 -5.76 -30.17 67.51
CA VAL A 281 -6.83 -31.18 67.62
C VAL A 281 -6.29 -32.50 68.21
N GLU A 282 -5.00 -32.81 68.06
CA GLU A 282 -4.38 -33.97 68.71
C GLU A 282 -4.16 -33.75 70.22
N GLU A 283 -3.79 -32.55 70.68
CA GLU A 283 -3.71 -32.25 72.12
C GLU A 283 -5.07 -32.27 72.83
N VAL A 284 -6.17 -31.88 72.15
CA VAL A 284 -7.52 -31.89 72.74
C VAL A 284 -8.11 -33.32 72.81
N LYS A 285 -7.77 -34.19 71.85
CA LYS A 285 -8.24 -35.59 71.83
C LYS A 285 -7.55 -36.50 72.84
N GLU A 286 -6.34 -36.18 73.30
CA GLU A 286 -5.70 -36.89 74.42
C GLU A 286 -6.30 -36.49 75.78
N VAL A 287 -6.84 -35.27 75.91
CA VAL A 287 -7.48 -34.82 77.16
C VAL A 287 -8.91 -35.38 77.29
N GLU A 288 -9.70 -35.44 76.21
CA GLU A 288 -11.07 -36.01 76.24
C GLU A 288 -11.07 -37.54 76.48
N LYS A 289 -10.05 -38.28 76.01
CA LYS A 289 -9.91 -39.72 76.28
C LYS A 289 -9.59 -40.04 77.74
N VAL A 290 -9.05 -39.09 78.52
CA VAL A 290 -8.80 -39.30 79.96
C VAL A 290 -10.07 -39.02 80.79
N GLU A 291 -11.02 -38.23 80.28
CA GLU A 291 -12.31 -37.97 80.93
C GLU A 291 -13.34 -39.06 80.64
N GLU A 292 -13.43 -39.60 79.42
CA GLU A 292 -14.37 -40.69 79.09
C GLU A 292 -14.06 -42.00 79.86
N VAL A 293 -12.78 -42.29 80.15
CA VAL A 293 -12.40 -43.49 80.92
C VAL A 293 -12.84 -43.40 82.39
N LYS A 294 -13.04 -42.20 82.93
CA LYS A 294 -13.55 -42.00 84.31
C LYS A 294 -15.08 -42.04 84.41
N GLU A 295 -15.80 -41.84 83.31
CA GLU A 295 -17.27 -41.94 83.30
C GLU A 295 -17.75 -43.38 83.04
N VAL A 296 -16.99 -44.20 82.31
CA VAL A 296 -17.35 -45.61 82.05
C VAL A 296 -17.28 -46.48 83.32
N GLU A 297 -16.36 -46.21 84.26
CA GLU A 297 -16.31 -46.91 85.56
C GLU A 297 -17.50 -46.58 86.48
N LYS A 298 -18.21 -45.45 86.28
CA LYS A 298 -19.39 -45.08 87.09
C LYS A 298 -20.72 -45.63 86.57
N VAL A 299 -20.76 -46.11 85.32
CA VAL A 299 -22.01 -46.60 84.70
C VAL A 299 -22.14 -48.13 84.83
N GLU A 300 -21.05 -48.86 85.08
CA GLU A 300 -21.12 -50.30 85.38
C GLU A 300 -21.68 -50.64 86.78
N GLU A 301 -21.69 -49.70 87.73
CA GLU A 301 -22.33 -49.89 89.05
C GLU A 301 -23.87 -49.80 89.03
N VAL A 302 -24.49 -49.38 87.92
CA VAL A 302 -25.96 -49.18 87.83
C VAL A 302 -26.68 -50.36 87.13
N LYS A 303 -25.94 -51.38 86.66
CA LYS A 303 -26.51 -52.57 85.99
C LYS A 303 -26.95 -53.71 86.93
N GLU A 304 -27.00 -53.50 88.24
CA GLU A 304 -27.41 -54.53 89.21
C GLU A 304 -28.86 -54.43 89.75
N GLU A 305 -29.66 -53.45 89.34
CA GLU A 305 -31.05 -53.34 89.80
C GLU A 305 -32.05 -53.09 88.66
N THR A 306 -32.51 -54.17 88.01
CA THR A 306 -33.96 -54.42 87.83
C THR A 306 -34.22 -55.73 87.06
N LYS A 307 -35.16 -56.48 87.64
CA LYS A 307 -35.81 -57.72 87.20
C LYS A 307 -37.31 -57.46 87.26
#